data_AF-A0A543JG52-F1
#
_entry.id   AF-A0A543JG52-F1
#
_cell.length_a   1.000
_cell.length_b   1.000
_cell.length_c   1.000
_cell.angle_alpha   90.00
_cell.angle_beta   90.00
_cell.angle_gamma   90.00
#
_symmetry.space_group_name_H-M   'P 1'
#
loop_
_entity.id
_entity.type
_entity.pdbx_description
1 polymer ?
#
loop_
_entity_poly.entity_id
_entity_poly.type
_entity_poly.pdbx_seq_one_letter_code
_entity_poly.pdbx_strand_id
1 'polypeptide(L)'
;MVMLGAFAGALVLLALSTLTGWPVGAGGLGSTPTTTVNPVMAAQAGDCLNWTKKDLSDVQKVDCAAQHLFEVTGVADISADHGPGAPFPDDAQWQQISQERCAQTSLDYLGGKFDPFGKYTVGPLNPGERLWGEGQRTLRCGLQVAGPAGGLLPAYGTARTQDQSDVYDPGVCLGITETKSVADPVDCAKPHTFEMTGVVAMPPGEFPSPEQQDQLLVGECTRITAEYSGGADLKARGLIVAWDTRVAESWAAGSRLVNCKVGALPADNVLVAWEGSVRNPNAPPLTTSNPPQTTAVEQDEPTGAPLHSQSNSSSAAPPSSSDSEPPKSNETTTTPTTTTTR
;
A
#
# COMPACT_ATOMS: atom_id res chain seq x y z
N MET A 1 24.74 -15.26 91.12
CA MET A 1 23.87 -14.13 90.74
C MET A 1 24.30 -13.72 89.34
N VAL A 2 23.53 -13.81 88.26
CA VAL A 2 22.13 -14.10 87.95
C VAL A 2 22.19 -14.72 86.55
N MET A 3 21.39 -15.76 86.26
CA MET A 3 20.92 -16.22 84.93
C MET A 3 20.67 -17.73 84.92
N LEU A 4 19.80 -18.19 85.81
CA LEU A 4 18.96 -19.37 85.59
C LEU A 4 17.53 -18.83 85.50
N GLY A 5 17.00 -18.63 84.29
CA GLY A 5 15.64 -18.09 84.17
C GLY A 5 15.13 -17.77 82.77
N ALA A 6 15.65 -18.40 81.70
CA ALA A 6 15.22 -18.04 80.35
C ALA A 6 15.13 -19.20 79.35
N PHE A 7 14.95 -20.46 79.80
CA PHE A 7 14.84 -21.60 78.88
C PHE A 7 13.58 -22.48 79.05
N ALA A 8 12.73 -22.22 80.05
CA ALA A 8 11.51 -23.01 80.27
C ALA A 8 10.23 -22.42 79.62
N GLY A 9 10.30 -21.23 79.02
CA GLY A 9 9.13 -20.56 78.42
C GLY A 9 8.90 -20.84 76.93
N ALA A 10 9.94 -21.23 76.17
CA ALA A 10 9.89 -21.26 74.72
C ALA A 10 9.38 -22.59 74.11
N LEU A 11 9.39 -23.69 74.88
CA LEU A 11 8.97 -25.02 74.37
C LEU A 11 7.48 -25.31 74.57
N VAL A 12 6.77 -24.58 75.43
CA VAL A 12 5.32 -24.79 75.66
C VAL A 12 4.46 -24.07 74.61
N LEU A 13 4.95 -22.98 74.01
CA LEU A 13 4.20 -22.24 72.98
C LEU A 13 4.27 -22.87 71.58
N LEU A 14 5.22 -23.78 71.32
CA LEU A 14 5.33 -24.50 70.04
C LEU A 14 4.50 -25.79 69.97
N ALA A 15 3.92 -26.25 71.09
CA ALA A 15 3.12 -27.48 71.14
C ALA A 15 1.60 -27.25 71.04
N LEU A 16 1.11 -26.00 71.09
CA LEU A 16 -0.33 -25.68 70.99
C LEU A 16 -0.78 -25.11 69.64
N SER A 17 0.13 -24.91 68.68
CA SER A 17 -0.19 -24.32 67.37
C SER A 17 -0.56 -25.35 66.29
N THR A 18 -0.54 -26.65 66.60
CA THR A 18 -0.74 -27.73 65.62
C THR A 18 -2.19 -28.26 65.52
N LEU A 19 -3.16 -27.65 66.21
CA LEU A 19 -4.53 -28.19 66.29
C LEU A 19 -5.66 -27.28 65.74
N THR A 20 -5.35 -26.15 65.09
CA THR A 20 -6.38 -25.32 64.42
C THR A 20 -6.04 -24.91 62.99
N GLY A 21 -5.12 -25.62 62.32
CA GLY A 21 -4.88 -25.46 60.90
C GLY A 21 -5.95 -26.17 60.08
N TRP A 22 -6.99 -25.45 59.67
CA TRP A 22 -7.92 -25.92 58.63
C TRP A 22 -7.14 -26.38 57.38
N PRO A 23 -7.63 -27.40 56.65
CA PRO A 23 -7.04 -27.76 55.37
C PRO A 23 -7.35 -26.64 54.39
N VAL A 24 -6.46 -25.66 54.28
CA VAL A 24 -6.32 -24.90 53.04
C VAL A 24 -5.90 -25.93 52.00
N GLY A 25 -6.91 -26.46 51.32
CA GLY A 25 -6.71 -27.26 50.14
C GLY A 25 -5.71 -26.55 49.25
N ALA A 26 -4.79 -27.33 48.69
CA ALA A 26 -4.03 -26.96 47.53
C ALA A 26 -5.03 -26.62 46.40
N GLY A 27 -5.65 -25.45 46.48
CA GLY A 27 -6.20 -24.76 45.35
C GLY A 27 -5.00 -24.48 44.49
N GLY A 28 -4.84 -25.29 43.44
CA GLY A 28 -3.94 -24.95 42.36
C GLY A 28 -4.13 -23.48 42.08
N LEU A 29 -3.02 -22.76 41.97
CA LEU A 29 -3.00 -21.52 41.22
C LEU A 29 -3.53 -21.91 39.85
N GLY A 30 -4.85 -21.79 39.68
CA GLY A 30 -5.47 -21.79 38.39
C GLY A 30 -4.76 -20.67 37.68
N SER A 31 -3.89 -21.04 36.73
CA SER A 31 -3.58 -20.15 35.64
C SER A 31 -4.94 -19.65 35.18
N THR A 32 -5.27 -18.40 35.52
CA THR A 32 -6.34 -17.69 34.83
C THR A 32 -6.05 -17.94 33.36
N PRO A 33 -6.94 -18.60 32.61
CA PRO A 33 -6.71 -18.77 31.20
C PRO A 33 -6.52 -17.37 30.67
N THR A 34 -5.30 -17.03 30.26
CA THR A 34 -5.06 -15.83 29.50
C THR A 34 -5.85 -16.08 28.22
N THR A 35 -7.08 -15.59 28.17
CA THR A 35 -7.88 -15.66 26.97
C THR A 35 -7.05 -14.97 25.91
N THR A 36 -6.47 -15.74 24.99
CA THR A 36 -5.68 -15.20 23.90
C THR A 36 -6.63 -14.35 23.07
N VAL A 37 -6.58 -13.04 23.29
CA VAL A 37 -7.44 -12.09 22.57
C VAL A 37 -6.98 -12.10 21.12
N ASN A 38 -7.87 -12.43 20.19
CA ASN A 38 -7.55 -12.34 18.78
C ASN A 38 -7.30 -10.85 18.43
N PRO A 39 -6.10 -10.48 17.96
CA PRO A 39 -5.72 -9.08 17.76
C PRO A 39 -6.56 -8.39 16.68
N VAL A 40 -6.96 -9.12 15.63
CA VAL A 40 -7.90 -8.63 14.60
C VAL A 40 -9.24 -8.28 15.25
N MET A 41 -9.79 -9.19 16.06
CA MET A 41 -11.07 -8.98 16.74
C MET A 41 -10.99 -7.99 17.91
N ALA A 42 -9.80 -7.59 18.36
CA ALA A 42 -9.66 -6.53 19.35
C ALA A 42 -9.54 -5.13 18.73
N ALA A 43 -9.01 -5.05 17.50
CA ALA A 43 -8.64 -3.80 16.86
C ALA A 43 -9.84 -2.85 16.71
N GLN A 44 -9.60 -1.55 16.84
CA GLN A 44 -10.60 -0.49 16.70
C GLN A 44 -10.18 0.51 15.63
N ALA A 45 -11.09 1.40 15.23
CA ALA A 45 -10.78 2.47 14.28
C ALA A 45 -9.54 3.27 14.72
N GLY A 46 -8.55 3.39 13.84
CA GLY A 46 -7.25 4.00 14.12
C GLY A 46 -6.15 3.03 14.53
N ASP A 47 -6.46 1.75 14.70
CA ASP A 47 -5.45 0.74 14.97
C ASP A 47 -4.80 0.25 13.67
N CYS A 48 -3.48 0.15 13.68
CA CYS A 48 -2.71 -0.42 12.59
C CYS A 48 -2.29 -1.85 12.92
N LEU A 49 -2.47 -2.75 11.95
CA LEU A 49 -2.18 -4.17 12.06
C LEU A 49 -1.11 -4.57 11.07
N ASN A 50 -0.20 -5.41 11.52
CA ASN A 50 0.86 -5.98 10.70
C ASN A 50 0.91 -7.49 10.90
N TRP A 51 1.35 -8.21 9.87
CA TRP A 51 1.59 -9.65 9.87
C TRP A 51 2.70 -9.97 8.88
N THR A 52 3.29 -11.15 9.02
CA THR A 52 4.31 -11.66 8.09
C THR A 52 3.89 -12.96 7.44
N LYS A 53 2.94 -13.68 8.03
CA LYS A 53 2.42 -14.94 7.50
C LYS A 53 1.16 -14.71 6.70
N LYS A 54 1.04 -15.44 5.59
CA LYS A 54 -0.10 -15.36 4.68
C LYS A 54 -1.44 -15.77 5.31
N ASP A 55 -1.37 -16.63 6.33
CA ASP A 55 -2.52 -17.14 7.08
C ASP A 55 -2.96 -16.23 8.24
N LEU A 56 -2.36 -15.03 8.37
CA LEU A 56 -2.67 -14.05 9.41
C LEU A 56 -2.48 -14.57 10.85
N SER A 57 -1.80 -15.71 11.04
CA SER A 57 -1.62 -16.32 12.37
C SER A 57 -0.71 -15.53 13.30
N ASP A 58 0.07 -14.57 12.76
CA ASP A 58 0.97 -13.68 13.49
C ASP A 58 0.55 -12.20 13.47
N VAL A 59 -0.73 -11.93 13.15
CA VAL A 59 -1.25 -10.56 13.20
C VAL A 59 -0.99 -9.94 14.57
N GLN A 60 -0.53 -8.70 14.56
CA GLN A 60 -0.34 -7.91 15.76
C GLN A 60 -0.71 -6.45 15.50
N LYS A 61 -1.18 -5.79 16.56
CA LYS A 61 -1.31 -4.33 16.55
C LYS A 61 0.08 -3.70 16.68
N VAL A 62 0.34 -2.71 15.84
CA VAL A 62 1.58 -1.93 15.82
C VAL A 62 1.27 -0.44 15.89
N ASP A 63 2.28 0.37 16.19
CA ASP A 63 2.19 1.81 15.98
C ASP A 63 2.05 2.09 14.47
N CYS A 64 1.13 2.98 14.07
CA CYS A 64 0.93 3.28 12.66
C CYS A 64 2.17 3.90 11.99
N ALA A 65 3.07 4.57 12.74
CA ALA A 65 4.33 5.04 12.21
C ALA A 65 5.31 3.89 11.89
N ALA A 66 5.12 2.72 12.49
CA ALA A 66 5.81 1.50 12.09
C ALA A 66 5.15 0.87 10.85
N GLN A 67 5.87 -0.05 10.22
CA GLN A 67 5.36 -0.82 9.09
C GLN A 67 4.08 -1.56 9.49
N HIS A 68 3.03 -1.39 8.71
CA HIS A 68 1.77 -2.13 8.83
C HIS A 68 1.19 -2.44 7.45
N LEU A 69 0.25 -3.39 7.41
CA LEU A 69 -0.42 -3.82 6.17
C LEU A 69 -1.91 -3.46 6.15
N PHE A 70 -2.46 -3.07 7.30
CA PHE A 70 -3.88 -2.72 7.43
C PHE A 70 -4.08 -1.63 8.48
N GLU A 71 -4.85 -0.60 8.14
CA GLU A 71 -5.33 0.38 9.10
C GLU A 71 -6.84 0.24 9.26
N VAL A 72 -7.29 -0.06 10.48
CA VAL A 72 -8.71 -0.24 10.78
C VAL A 72 -9.42 1.10 10.71
N THR A 73 -10.45 1.20 9.87
CA THR A 73 -11.34 2.37 9.75
C THR A 73 -12.59 2.23 10.60
N GLY A 74 -13.02 1.01 10.89
CA GLY A 74 -14.18 0.75 11.76
C GLY A 74 -14.50 -0.72 11.96
N VAL A 75 -15.59 -0.97 12.67
CA VAL A 75 -16.11 -2.31 12.99
C VAL A 75 -17.49 -2.44 12.37
N ALA A 76 -17.71 -3.51 11.60
CA ALA A 76 -19.01 -3.84 11.04
C ALA A 76 -19.54 -5.12 11.67
N ASP A 77 -20.81 -5.12 12.11
CA ASP A 77 -21.52 -6.33 12.52
C ASP A 77 -22.47 -6.75 11.40
N ILE A 78 -22.28 -7.97 10.89
CA ILE A 78 -23.08 -8.55 9.80
C ILE A 78 -23.96 -9.71 10.28
N SER A 79 -24.16 -9.86 11.60
CA SER A 79 -24.97 -10.93 12.19
C SER A 79 -26.43 -10.92 11.74
N ALA A 80 -26.98 -9.76 11.40
CA ALA A 80 -28.35 -9.62 10.90
C ALA A 80 -28.57 -10.31 9.54
N ASP A 81 -27.57 -10.28 8.66
CA ASP A 81 -27.64 -10.91 7.34
C ASP A 81 -27.08 -12.34 7.34
N HIS A 82 -26.21 -12.66 8.32
CA HIS A 82 -25.52 -13.94 8.42
C HIS A 82 -25.78 -14.60 9.78
N GLY A 83 -26.87 -15.36 9.86
CA GLY A 83 -27.24 -16.10 11.07
C GLY A 83 -26.24 -17.21 11.50
N PRO A 84 -26.51 -17.90 12.62
CA PRO A 84 -25.58 -18.87 13.21
C PRO A 84 -25.15 -20.02 12.29
N GLY A 85 -26.02 -20.43 11.36
CA GLY A 85 -25.74 -21.50 10.39
C GLY A 85 -25.34 -21.02 9.00
N ALA A 86 -25.10 -19.72 8.81
CA ALA A 86 -24.66 -19.19 7.52
C ALA A 86 -23.30 -19.80 7.13
N PRO A 87 -23.11 -20.24 5.87
CA PRO A 87 -21.80 -20.68 5.41
C PRO A 87 -20.81 -19.51 5.46
N PHE A 88 -19.51 -19.84 5.56
CA PHE A 88 -18.46 -18.84 5.42
C PHE A 88 -18.52 -18.25 3.99
N PRO A 89 -18.53 -16.91 3.84
CA PRO A 89 -18.62 -16.30 2.52
C PRO A 89 -17.43 -16.63 1.62
N ASP A 90 -17.69 -16.76 0.32
CA ASP A 90 -16.64 -16.83 -0.70
C ASP A 90 -16.08 -15.43 -1.05
N ASP A 91 -15.07 -15.38 -1.93
CA ASP A 91 -14.38 -14.14 -2.30
C ASP A 91 -15.32 -13.07 -2.88
N ALA A 92 -16.26 -13.48 -3.74
CA ALA A 92 -17.21 -12.56 -4.36
C ALA A 92 -18.19 -11.99 -3.33
N GLN A 93 -18.64 -12.82 -2.41
CA GLN A 93 -19.47 -12.39 -1.29
C GLN A 93 -18.70 -11.45 -0.35
N TRP A 94 -17.44 -11.74 -0.03
CA TRP A 94 -16.63 -10.83 0.78
C TRP A 94 -16.37 -9.50 0.09
N GLN A 95 -16.20 -9.48 -1.23
CA GLN A 95 -16.10 -8.26 -2.00
C GLN A 95 -17.39 -7.43 -1.93
N GLN A 96 -18.56 -8.08 -2.01
CA GLN A 96 -19.85 -7.41 -1.85
C GLN A 96 -20.01 -6.85 -0.42
N ILE A 97 -19.70 -7.65 0.60
CA ILE A 97 -19.73 -7.22 2.01
C ILE A 97 -18.80 -6.02 2.23
N SER A 98 -17.60 -6.02 1.63
CA SER A 98 -16.68 -4.86 1.67
C SER A 98 -17.36 -3.59 1.16
N GLN A 99 -17.99 -3.66 -0.01
CA GLN A 99 -18.67 -2.50 -0.61
C GLN A 99 -19.82 -2.00 0.27
N GLU A 100 -20.65 -2.91 0.78
CA GLU A 100 -21.85 -2.58 1.54
C GLU A 100 -21.55 -2.10 2.97
N ARG A 101 -20.47 -2.61 3.59
CA ARG A 101 -20.20 -2.40 5.02
C ARG A 101 -18.97 -1.54 5.30
N CYS A 102 -17.98 -1.54 4.41
CA CYS A 102 -16.69 -0.91 4.65
C CYS A 102 -16.42 0.35 3.84
N ALA A 103 -17.03 0.52 2.66
CA ALA A 103 -16.79 1.68 1.80
C ALA A 103 -17.15 3.00 2.51
N GLN A 104 -18.38 3.14 3.01
CA GLN A 104 -18.81 4.37 3.69
C GLN A 104 -18.02 4.60 4.98
N THR A 105 -17.82 3.55 5.78
CA THR A 105 -17.02 3.59 7.02
C THR A 105 -15.61 4.14 6.78
N SER A 106 -14.97 3.71 5.69
CA SER A 106 -13.62 4.15 5.34
C SER A 106 -13.61 5.56 4.76
N LEU A 107 -14.61 5.94 3.97
CA LEU A 107 -14.79 7.31 3.49
C LEU A 107 -14.96 8.30 4.65
N ASP A 108 -15.80 7.96 5.63
CA ASP A 108 -16.02 8.78 6.83
C ASP A 108 -14.74 8.90 7.66
N TYR A 109 -14.01 7.79 7.81
CA TYR A 109 -12.73 7.75 8.51
C TYR A 109 -11.67 8.67 7.88
N LEU A 110 -11.66 8.78 6.55
CA LEU A 110 -10.80 9.67 5.78
C LEU A 110 -11.33 11.12 5.68
N GLY A 111 -12.39 11.46 6.43
CA GLY A 111 -12.97 12.80 6.43
C GLY A 111 -13.68 13.17 5.12
N GLY A 112 -14.27 12.19 4.44
CA GLY A 112 -15.01 12.39 3.20
C GLY A 112 -14.14 12.51 1.95
N LYS A 113 -12.84 12.20 2.05
CA LYS A 113 -11.89 12.25 0.93
C LYS A 113 -11.27 10.88 0.72
N PHE A 114 -11.77 10.15 -0.26
CA PHE A 114 -11.17 8.90 -0.71
C PHE A 114 -10.81 9.04 -2.18
N ASP A 115 -9.56 8.79 -2.54
CA ASP A 115 -9.11 8.77 -3.93
C ASP A 115 -9.40 7.40 -4.56
N PRO A 116 -10.35 7.29 -5.50
CA PRO A 116 -10.66 6.01 -6.14
C PRO A 116 -9.53 5.47 -7.04
N PHE A 117 -8.53 6.30 -7.34
CA PHE A 117 -7.31 5.94 -8.08
C PHE A 117 -6.05 6.15 -7.23
N GLY A 118 -6.21 6.23 -5.91
CA GLY A 118 -5.13 6.40 -4.96
C GLY A 118 -4.53 5.06 -4.51
N LYS A 119 -3.52 5.14 -3.64
CA LYS A 119 -2.78 3.99 -3.11
C LYS A 119 -3.60 3.11 -2.16
N TYR A 120 -4.66 3.64 -1.55
CA TYR A 120 -5.44 2.92 -0.56
C TYR A 120 -6.60 2.17 -1.19
N THR A 121 -6.78 0.92 -0.78
CA THR A 121 -7.95 0.09 -1.09
C THR A 121 -8.74 -0.19 0.17
N VAL A 122 -10.06 -0.36 0.02
CA VAL A 122 -10.95 -0.69 1.15
C VAL A 122 -11.21 -2.19 1.17
N GLY A 123 -11.05 -2.80 2.34
CA GLY A 123 -11.33 -4.22 2.57
C GLY A 123 -11.76 -4.49 4.01
N PRO A 124 -12.50 -5.59 4.26
CA PRO A 124 -12.65 -6.11 5.61
C PRO A 124 -11.38 -6.85 6.06
N LEU A 125 -11.25 -7.13 7.35
CA LEU A 125 -10.61 -8.31 7.90
C LEU A 125 -11.74 -9.12 8.54
N ASN A 126 -11.95 -10.31 8.01
CA ASN A 126 -12.99 -11.21 8.47
C ASN A 126 -12.48 -12.05 9.67
N PRO A 127 -13.35 -12.75 10.41
CA PRO A 127 -12.94 -13.48 11.61
C PRO A 127 -12.24 -14.83 11.33
N GLY A 128 -12.13 -15.26 10.07
CA GLY A 128 -11.68 -16.57 9.64
C GLY A 128 -12.76 -17.64 9.84
N GLU A 129 -12.64 -18.78 9.15
CA GLU A 129 -13.63 -19.86 9.20
C GLU A 129 -13.88 -20.39 10.62
N ARG A 130 -12.81 -20.48 11.43
CA ARG A 130 -12.90 -21.00 12.79
C ARG A 130 -13.81 -20.14 13.67
N LEU A 131 -13.53 -18.84 13.76
CA LEU A 131 -14.35 -17.93 14.57
C LEU A 131 -15.74 -17.73 13.94
N TRP A 132 -15.85 -17.81 12.62
CA TRP A 132 -17.15 -17.83 11.96
C TRP A 132 -18.00 -19.02 12.42
N GLY A 133 -17.42 -20.23 12.51
CA GLY A 133 -18.09 -21.41 13.06
C GLY A 133 -18.49 -21.25 14.53
N GLU A 134 -17.78 -20.43 15.29
CA GLU A 134 -18.10 -20.06 16.69
C GLU A 134 -19.16 -18.95 16.80
N GLY A 135 -19.68 -18.45 15.67
CA GLY A 135 -20.72 -17.42 15.63
C GLY A 135 -20.19 -15.98 15.55
N GLN A 136 -18.89 -15.77 15.37
CA GLN A 136 -18.34 -14.43 15.17
C GLN A 136 -18.81 -13.86 13.83
N ARG A 137 -19.40 -12.67 13.87
CA ARG A 137 -19.93 -11.95 12.68
C ARG A 137 -19.49 -10.49 12.62
N THR A 138 -18.49 -10.11 13.41
CA THR A 138 -17.92 -8.77 13.32
C THR A 138 -16.69 -8.78 12.41
N LEU A 139 -16.58 -7.77 11.56
CA LEU A 139 -15.46 -7.53 10.66
C LEU A 139 -14.71 -6.29 11.11
N ARG A 140 -13.45 -6.16 10.69
CA ARG A 140 -12.73 -4.88 10.74
C ARG A 140 -12.71 -4.29 9.35
N CYS A 141 -13.41 -3.20 9.12
CA CYS A 141 -13.23 -2.44 7.90
C CYS A 141 -11.92 -1.69 7.99
N GLY A 142 -11.19 -1.58 6.88
CA GLY A 142 -9.94 -0.84 6.87
C GLY A 142 -9.37 -0.59 5.50
N LEU A 143 -8.19 0.03 5.53
CA LEU A 143 -7.44 0.48 4.38
C LEU A 143 -6.15 -0.33 4.25
N GLN A 144 -5.81 -0.71 3.03
CA GLN A 144 -4.57 -1.38 2.67
C GLN A 144 -3.91 -0.65 1.51
N VAL A 145 -2.60 -0.79 1.37
CA VAL A 145 -1.92 -0.40 0.13
C VAL A 145 -1.73 -1.67 -0.69
N ALA A 146 -2.22 -1.65 -1.93
CA ALA A 146 -2.12 -2.78 -2.84
C ALA A 146 -1.26 -2.38 -4.03
N GLY A 147 -0.35 -3.27 -4.42
CA GLY A 147 0.43 -3.12 -5.64
C GLY A 147 -0.43 -3.42 -6.88
N PRO A 148 0.12 -3.19 -8.09
CA PRO A 148 -0.62 -3.34 -9.34
C PRO A 148 -1.16 -4.75 -9.60
N ALA A 149 -0.54 -5.79 -9.03
CA ALA A 149 -1.01 -7.18 -9.13
C ALA A 149 -1.84 -7.63 -7.91
N GLY A 150 -2.14 -6.72 -6.98
CA GLY A 150 -3.00 -6.95 -5.82
C GLY A 150 -2.28 -7.45 -4.57
N GLY A 151 -0.96 -7.64 -4.59
CA GLY A 151 -0.19 -7.95 -3.40
C GLY A 151 -0.16 -6.77 -2.43
N LEU A 152 -0.15 -7.05 -1.13
CA LEU A 152 -0.19 -6.03 -0.09
C LEU A 152 1.18 -5.40 0.09
N LEU A 153 1.23 -4.07 0.11
CA LEU A 153 2.44 -3.31 0.31
C LEU A 153 2.49 -2.73 1.72
N PRO A 154 3.70 -2.60 2.30
CA PRO A 154 3.86 -1.94 3.58
C PRO A 154 3.42 -0.48 3.51
N ALA A 155 2.70 -0.04 4.55
CA ALA A 155 2.30 1.32 4.80
C ALA A 155 2.95 1.85 6.09
N TYR A 156 3.08 3.18 6.16
CA TYR A 156 3.72 3.89 7.27
C TYR A 156 3.01 5.22 7.51
N GLY A 157 2.66 5.52 8.75
CA GLY A 157 1.79 6.63 9.14
C GLY A 157 0.30 6.31 8.95
N THR A 158 -0.58 7.15 9.48
CA THR A 158 -2.04 6.98 9.32
C THR A 158 -2.54 7.49 7.96
N ALA A 159 -3.47 6.77 7.36
CA ALA A 159 -4.18 7.15 6.14
C ALA A 159 -4.96 8.45 6.30
N ARG A 160 -5.36 8.85 7.52
CA ARG A 160 -6.09 10.11 7.77
C ARG A 160 -5.32 11.36 7.37
N THR A 161 -4.00 11.31 7.45
CA THR A 161 -3.13 12.49 7.25
C THR A 161 -2.21 12.36 6.06
N GLN A 162 -2.15 11.18 5.44
CA GLN A 162 -1.27 10.94 4.32
C GLN A 162 -1.90 11.36 2.99
N ASP A 163 -1.04 11.81 2.08
CA ASP A 163 -1.38 11.93 0.67
C ASP A 163 -1.73 10.53 0.10
N GLN A 164 -2.80 10.48 -0.70
CA GLN A 164 -3.36 9.24 -1.23
C GLN A 164 -2.86 8.93 -2.64
N SER A 165 -2.00 9.76 -3.25
CA SER A 165 -1.42 9.47 -4.55
C SER A 165 -0.79 8.08 -4.57
N ASP A 166 -1.17 7.30 -5.58
CA ASP A 166 -0.51 6.06 -5.93
C ASP A 166 0.86 6.36 -6.55
N VAL A 167 1.85 6.52 -5.66
CA VAL A 167 3.25 6.74 -6.00
C VAL A 167 4.16 5.83 -5.18
N TYR A 168 5.26 5.41 -5.79
CA TYR A 168 6.31 4.63 -5.16
C TYR A 168 7.57 5.46 -4.93
N ASP A 169 8.36 5.08 -3.94
CA ASP A 169 9.65 5.72 -3.69
C ASP A 169 10.62 5.52 -4.86
N PRO A 170 11.56 6.46 -5.08
CA PRO A 170 12.65 6.24 -6.03
C PRO A 170 13.41 4.94 -5.74
N GLY A 171 13.85 4.23 -6.77
CA GLY A 171 14.51 2.93 -6.68
C GLY A 171 13.58 1.73 -6.58
N VAL A 172 12.26 1.93 -6.48
CA VAL A 172 11.29 0.84 -6.61
C VAL A 172 11.14 0.45 -8.08
N CYS A 173 11.26 -0.85 -8.37
CA CYS A 173 11.00 -1.41 -9.69
C CYS A 173 9.69 -2.19 -9.70
N LEU A 174 8.78 -1.88 -10.62
CA LEU A 174 7.50 -2.57 -10.77
C LEU A 174 7.61 -3.67 -11.80
N GLY A 175 7.28 -4.90 -11.40
CA GLY A 175 7.42 -6.08 -12.24
C GLY A 175 6.55 -6.07 -13.49
N ILE A 176 6.52 -7.20 -14.17
CA ILE A 176 5.64 -7.44 -15.32
C ILE A 176 4.95 -8.78 -15.16
N THR A 177 3.65 -8.82 -15.44
CA THR A 177 2.86 -10.06 -15.44
C THR A 177 3.08 -10.86 -16.72
N GLU A 178 2.65 -12.12 -16.73
CA GLU A 178 2.65 -12.95 -17.95
C GLU A 178 1.81 -12.32 -19.07
N THR A 179 0.74 -11.61 -18.70
CA THR A 179 -0.16 -10.88 -19.62
C THR A 179 0.37 -9.52 -20.07
N LYS A 180 1.63 -9.18 -19.74
CA LYS A 180 2.27 -7.91 -20.10
C LYS A 180 1.60 -6.68 -19.46
N SER A 181 1.10 -6.84 -18.24
CA SER A 181 0.65 -5.75 -17.37
C SER A 181 1.72 -5.42 -16.34
N VAL A 182 1.64 -4.25 -15.73
CA VAL A 182 2.49 -3.89 -14.57
C VAL A 182 2.17 -4.83 -13.41
N ALA A 183 3.19 -5.36 -12.75
CA ALA A 183 3.06 -6.20 -11.57
C ALA A 183 3.55 -5.48 -10.30
N ASP A 184 3.42 -6.18 -9.16
CA ASP A 184 3.92 -5.71 -7.87
C ASP A 184 5.44 -5.44 -7.88
N PRO A 185 5.93 -4.66 -6.90
CA PRO A 185 7.34 -4.38 -6.77
C PRO A 185 8.23 -5.63 -6.77
N VAL A 186 9.36 -5.52 -7.47
CA VAL A 186 10.36 -6.57 -7.65
C VAL A 186 11.76 -5.98 -7.52
N ASP A 187 12.74 -6.83 -7.23
CA ASP A 187 14.16 -6.46 -7.36
C ASP A 187 14.45 -6.02 -8.80
N CYS A 188 15.04 -4.84 -8.98
CA CYS A 188 15.40 -4.29 -10.29
C CYS A 188 16.34 -5.18 -11.11
N ALA A 189 17.07 -6.10 -10.48
CA ALA A 189 17.86 -7.11 -11.19
C ALA A 189 16.99 -8.15 -11.94
N LYS A 190 15.70 -8.25 -11.62
CA LYS A 190 14.73 -9.11 -12.32
C LYS A 190 14.00 -8.34 -13.43
N PRO A 191 13.35 -9.03 -14.38
CA PRO A 191 12.51 -8.39 -15.39
C PRO A 191 11.43 -7.51 -14.76
N HIS A 192 11.39 -6.24 -15.16
CA HIS A 192 10.41 -5.27 -14.66
C HIS A 192 10.02 -4.28 -15.76
N THR A 193 8.89 -3.61 -15.58
CA THR A 193 8.34 -2.65 -16.53
C THR A 193 8.93 -1.27 -16.30
N PHE A 194 8.91 -0.82 -15.05
CA PHE A 194 9.28 0.54 -14.67
C PHE A 194 10.23 0.55 -13.48
N GLU A 195 11.23 1.42 -13.52
CA GLU A 195 11.99 1.86 -12.34
C GLU A 195 11.57 3.28 -12.00
N MET A 196 11.18 3.52 -10.74
CA MET A 196 10.87 4.86 -10.26
C MET A 196 12.14 5.64 -10.01
N THR A 197 12.24 6.83 -10.60
CA THR A 197 13.41 7.71 -10.46
C THR A 197 13.14 8.91 -9.55
N GLY A 198 11.85 9.22 -9.33
CA GLY A 198 11.45 10.42 -8.60
C GLY A 198 9.98 10.45 -8.23
N VAL A 199 9.66 11.35 -7.31
CA VAL A 199 8.29 11.77 -7.00
C VAL A 199 8.24 13.30 -7.12
N VAL A 200 7.28 13.80 -7.89
CA VAL A 200 7.05 15.24 -8.07
C VAL A 200 5.78 15.62 -7.33
N ALA A 201 5.87 16.67 -6.51
CA ALA A 201 4.70 17.33 -5.95
C ALA A 201 4.15 18.33 -6.97
N MET A 202 2.91 18.12 -7.40
CA MET A 202 2.21 19.01 -8.31
C MET A 202 1.94 20.36 -7.62
N PRO A 203 2.13 21.50 -8.32
CA PRO A 203 1.85 22.82 -7.77
C PRO A 203 0.41 22.92 -7.23
N PRO A 204 0.18 23.62 -6.11
CA PRO A 204 -1.17 23.80 -5.59
C PRO A 204 -2.02 24.66 -6.55
N GLY A 205 -3.32 24.41 -6.60
CA GLY A 205 -4.25 25.21 -7.41
C GLY A 205 -5.46 24.43 -7.90
N GLU A 206 -6.05 24.94 -8.99
CA GLU A 206 -7.08 24.23 -9.75
C GLU A 206 -6.49 22.99 -10.44
N PHE A 207 -7.37 22.06 -10.83
CA PHE A 207 -6.96 20.85 -11.53
C PHE A 207 -6.33 21.20 -12.89
N PRO A 208 -5.05 20.87 -13.13
CA PRO A 208 -4.41 21.11 -14.42
C PRO A 208 -4.92 20.14 -15.48
N SER A 209 -5.14 20.62 -16.71
CA SER A 209 -5.47 19.75 -17.85
C SER A 209 -4.34 18.74 -18.11
N PRO A 210 -4.62 17.59 -18.76
CA PRO A 210 -3.58 16.62 -19.10
C PRO A 210 -2.37 17.25 -19.81
N GLU A 211 -2.61 18.17 -20.75
CA GLU A 211 -1.55 18.85 -21.50
C GLU A 211 -0.71 19.77 -20.61
N GLN A 212 -1.32 20.43 -19.62
CA GLN A 212 -0.60 21.25 -18.65
C GLN A 212 0.26 20.39 -17.72
N GLN A 213 -0.25 19.22 -17.32
CA GLN A 213 0.52 18.24 -16.55
C GLN A 213 1.73 17.76 -17.36
N ASP A 214 1.53 17.37 -18.62
CA ASP A 214 2.61 16.91 -19.49
C ASP A 214 3.69 17.97 -19.72
N GLN A 215 3.29 19.23 -19.96
CA GLN A 215 4.23 20.35 -20.13
C GLN A 215 5.10 20.58 -18.89
N LEU A 216 4.53 20.41 -17.69
CA LEU A 216 5.27 20.51 -16.43
C LEU A 216 6.19 19.30 -16.22
N LEU A 217 5.64 18.10 -16.36
CA LEU A 217 6.29 16.86 -15.95
C LEU A 217 7.38 16.41 -16.91
N VAL A 218 7.28 16.72 -18.21
CA VAL A 218 8.34 16.39 -19.17
C VAL A 218 9.69 17.00 -18.77
N GLY A 219 9.70 18.27 -18.36
CA GLY A 219 10.93 18.96 -17.96
C GLY A 219 11.44 18.44 -16.62
N GLU A 220 10.54 18.33 -15.64
CA GLU A 220 10.91 17.98 -14.27
C GLU A 220 11.35 16.51 -14.15
N CYS A 221 10.60 15.57 -14.73
CA CYS A 221 10.97 14.16 -14.70
C CYS A 221 12.21 13.84 -15.53
N THR A 222 12.46 14.58 -16.62
CA THR A 222 13.74 14.46 -17.37
C THR A 222 14.91 14.90 -16.49
N ARG A 223 14.78 16.04 -15.79
CA ARG A 223 15.81 16.54 -14.87
C ARG A 223 16.08 15.58 -13.72
N ILE A 224 15.03 15.16 -13.01
CA ILE A 224 15.13 14.24 -11.87
C ILE A 224 15.75 12.90 -12.31
N THR A 225 15.33 12.37 -13.45
CA THR A 225 15.88 11.11 -13.97
C THR A 225 17.36 11.25 -14.37
N ALA A 226 17.77 12.38 -14.95
CA ALA A 226 19.17 12.64 -15.26
C ALA A 226 20.03 12.68 -13.98
N GLU A 227 19.54 13.30 -12.90
CA GLU A 227 20.20 13.32 -11.59
C GLU A 227 20.30 11.92 -10.98
N TYR A 228 19.17 11.18 -10.95
CA TYR A 228 19.10 9.81 -10.44
C TYR A 228 20.07 8.85 -11.14
N SER A 229 20.18 8.98 -12.47
CA SER A 229 21.01 8.11 -13.30
C SER A 229 22.47 8.56 -13.45
N GLY A 230 22.81 9.77 -12.97
CA GLY A 230 24.13 10.36 -13.19
C GLY A 230 24.39 10.70 -14.68
N GLY A 231 23.33 11.00 -15.43
CA GLY A 231 23.41 11.36 -16.85
C GLY A 231 23.60 10.17 -17.80
N ALA A 232 23.14 8.98 -17.42
CA ALA A 232 23.24 7.79 -18.28
C ALA A 232 22.49 7.99 -19.62
N ASP A 233 23.04 7.45 -20.71
CA ASP A 233 22.37 7.43 -22.01
C ASP A 233 21.25 6.37 -22.03
N LEU A 234 20.06 6.78 -21.60
CA LEU A 234 18.87 5.91 -21.57
C LEU A 234 18.49 5.41 -22.96
N LYS A 235 18.64 6.25 -23.99
CA LYS A 235 18.28 5.89 -25.37
C LYS A 235 19.20 4.80 -25.90
N ALA A 236 20.50 4.85 -25.61
CA ALA A 236 21.43 3.78 -25.96
C ALA A 236 21.08 2.43 -25.30
N ARG A 237 20.34 2.47 -24.17
CA ARG A 237 19.80 1.30 -23.48
C ARG A 237 18.38 0.90 -23.93
N GLY A 238 17.79 1.62 -24.90
CA GLY A 238 16.41 1.38 -25.35
C GLY A 238 15.33 1.82 -24.34
N LEU A 239 15.68 2.72 -23.43
CA LEU A 239 14.82 3.19 -22.34
C LEU A 239 14.33 4.63 -22.59
N ILE A 240 13.15 4.94 -22.06
CA ILE A 240 12.53 6.27 -22.09
C ILE A 240 12.15 6.73 -20.70
N VAL A 241 12.13 8.05 -20.51
CA VAL A 241 11.53 8.70 -19.34
C VAL A 241 10.02 8.81 -19.58
N ALA A 242 9.24 8.46 -18.57
CA ALA A 242 7.80 8.63 -18.52
C ALA A 242 7.39 9.18 -17.15
N TRP A 243 6.14 9.60 -17.04
CA TRP A 243 5.54 10.09 -15.81
C TRP A 243 4.09 9.67 -15.72
N ASP A 244 3.58 9.64 -14.49
CA ASP A 244 2.15 9.51 -14.26
C ASP A 244 1.46 10.87 -14.28
N THR A 245 0.17 10.88 -14.58
CA THR A 245 -0.70 12.06 -14.46
C THR A 245 -1.75 11.82 -13.38
N ARG A 246 -2.45 12.88 -12.96
CA ARG A 246 -3.59 12.81 -12.04
C ARG A 246 -4.88 13.09 -12.80
N VAL A 247 -5.93 12.38 -12.41
CA VAL A 247 -7.30 12.64 -12.85
C VAL A 247 -8.03 13.58 -11.88
N ALA A 248 -9.17 14.12 -12.31
CA ALA A 248 -9.90 15.14 -11.55
C ALA A 248 -10.38 14.61 -10.18
N GLU A 249 -10.76 13.33 -10.13
CA GLU A 249 -11.22 12.63 -8.93
C GLU A 249 -10.10 12.54 -7.88
N SER A 250 -8.90 12.12 -8.28
CA SER A 250 -7.72 12.11 -7.42
C SER A 250 -7.35 13.52 -6.96
N TRP A 251 -7.47 14.51 -7.84
CA TRP A 251 -7.25 15.90 -7.48
C TRP A 251 -8.26 16.38 -6.42
N ALA A 252 -9.54 16.06 -6.58
CA ALA A 252 -10.58 16.40 -5.62
C ALA A 252 -10.37 15.72 -4.25
N ALA A 253 -9.88 14.48 -4.24
CA ALA A 253 -9.53 13.75 -3.03
C ALA A 253 -8.28 14.30 -2.30
N GLY A 254 -7.44 15.06 -3.00
CA GLY A 254 -6.26 15.72 -2.43
C GLY A 254 -4.93 15.12 -2.83
N SER A 255 -4.91 14.13 -3.71
CA SER A 255 -3.69 13.51 -4.25
C SER A 255 -2.92 14.50 -5.11
N ARG A 256 -1.65 14.78 -4.75
CA ARG A 256 -0.82 15.79 -5.43
C ARG A 256 0.54 15.28 -5.87
N LEU A 257 0.86 14.02 -5.66
CA LEU A 257 2.13 13.42 -6.05
C LEU A 257 2.00 12.63 -7.35
N VAL A 258 3.06 12.63 -8.16
CA VAL A 258 3.21 11.79 -9.36
C VAL A 258 4.59 11.16 -9.42
N ASN A 259 4.72 9.97 -9.99
CA ASN A 259 6.01 9.34 -10.22
C ASN A 259 6.67 9.81 -11.53
N CYS A 260 7.97 10.03 -11.45
CA CYS A 260 8.86 9.98 -12.60
C CYS A 260 9.44 8.57 -12.70
N LYS A 261 9.47 8.01 -13.91
CA LYS A 261 9.88 6.62 -14.12
C LYS A 261 10.62 6.40 -15.42
N VAL A 262 11.38 5.33 -15.47
CA VAL A 262 12.02 4.84 -16.68
C VAL A 262 11.46 3.47 -17.05
N GLY A 263 11.17 3.28 -18.34
CA GLY A 263 10.73 2.01 -18.89
C GLY A 263 11.33 1.76 -20.27
N ALA A 264 11.26 0.53 -20.74
CA ALA A 264 11.59 0.21 -22.13
C ALA A 264 10.56 0.82 -23.08
N LEU A 265 10.99 1.18 -24.30
CA LEU A 265 10.07 1.56 -25.37
C LEU A 265 9.04 0.42 -25.61
N PRO A 266 7.73 0.70 -25.53
CA PRO A 266 6.72 -0.30 -25.86
C PRO A 266 6.89 -0.83 -27.28
N ALA A 267 6.60 -2.12 -27.49
CA ALA A 267 6.57 -2.76 -28.80
C ALA A 267 5.11 -3.14 -29.11
N ASP A 268 4.59 -2.72 -30.26
CA ASP A 268 3.21 -2.98 -30.69
C ASP A 268 2.15 -2.61 -29.63
N ASN A 269 2.36 -1.49 -28.92
CA ASN A 269 1.53 -1.02 -27.80
C ASN A 269 1.51 -1.94 -26.56
N VAL A 270 2.49 -2.85 -26.44
CA VAL A 270 2.63 -3.76 -25.30
C VAL A 270 3.84 -3.36 -24.47
N LEU A 271 3.70 -3.47 -23.14
CA LEU A 271 4.79 -3.24 -22.20
C LEU A 271 5.92 -4.25 -22.41
N VAL A 272 7.16 -3.75 -22.40
CA VAL A 272 8.37 -4.55 -22.59
C VAL A 272 9.14 -4.56 -21.28
N ALA A 273 9.54 -5.77 -20.86
CA ALA A 273 10.35 -5.95 -19.67
C ALA A 273 11.81 -5.60 -19.96
N TRP A 274 12.51 -5.06 -18.96
CA TRP A 274 13.95 -4.89 -18.97
C TRP A 274 14.54 -5.25 -17.60
N GLU A 275 15.86 -5.37 -17.53
CA GLU A 275 16.58 -5.80 -16.32
C GLU A 275 17.70 -4.81 -15.96
N GLY A 276 18.03 -4.78 -14.67
CA GLY A 276 19.03 -3.90 -14.09
C GLY A 276 18.44 -2.56 -13.65
N SER A 277 19.28 -1.65 -13.18
CA SER A 277 18.85 -0.33 -12.74
C SER A 277 19.51 0.77 -13.59
N VAL A 278 18.85 1.91 -13.72
CA VAL A 278 19.42 3.15 -14.27
C VAL A 278 20.07 4.01 -13.19
N ARG A 279 19.92 3.66 -11.91
CA ARG A 279 20.51 4.37 -10.79
C ARG A 279 22.02 4.47 -10.96
N ASN A 280 22.56 5.67 -10.72
CA ASN A 280 23.99 5.86 -10.67
C ASN A 280 24.59 4.97 -9.55
N PRO A 281 25.48 4.01 -9.85
CA PRO A 281 26.05 3.11 -8.85
C PRO A 281 26.94 3.85 -7.84
N ASN A 282 27.40 5.05 -8.19
CA ASN A 282 28.21 5.92 -7.32
C ASN A 282 27.36 6.95 -6.55
N ALA A 283 26.04 6.98 -6.74
CA ALA A 283 25.19 7.90 -6.00
C ALA A 283 25.09 7.47 -4.52
N PRO A 284 25.03 8.43 -3.57
CA PRO A 284 24.74 8.17 -2.17
C PRO A 284 23.46 7.33 -2.04
N PRO A 285 23.29 6.50 -0.99
CA PRO A 285 22.06 5.75 -0.75
C PRO A 285 20.82 6.65 -0.81
N LEU A 286 19.71 6.11 -1.32
CA LEU A 286 18.44 6.84 -1.30
C LEU A 286 18.02 7.07 0.15
N THR A 287 17.77 8.32 0.51
CA THR A 287 17.27 8.68 1.83
C THR A 287 15.75 8.77 1.76
N THR A 288 15.08 7.65 2.01
CA THR A 288 13.63 7.61 2.22
C THR A 288 13.35 7.60 3.72
N SER A 289 12.24 8.22 4.15
CA SER A 289 11.85 8.20 5.56
C SER A 289 11.49 6.80 6.04
N ASN A 290 11.05 5.93 5.13
CA ASN A 290 10.66 4.55 5.37
C ASN A 290 11.35 3.61 4.39
N PRO A 291 11.51 2.32 4.74
CA PRO A 291 11.93 1.30 3.78
C PRO A 291 11.05 1.31 2.51
N PRO A 292 11.63 1.34 1.30
CA PRO A 292 10.84 1.34 0.07
C PRO A 292 10.00 0.07 -0.07
N GLN A 293 8.89 0.19 -0.78
CA GLN A 293 7.99 -0.93 -1.07
C GLN A 293 8.63 -1.83 -2.15
N THR A 294 9.56 -2.70 -1.76
CA THR A 294 10.29 -3.59 -2.69
C THR A 294 9.74 -5.01 -2.76
N THR A 295 8.77 -5.35 -1.92
CA THR A 295 8.20 -6.69 -1.85
C THR A 295 6.76 -6.60 -1.39
N ALA A 296 5.86 -7.26 -2.12
CA ALA A 296 4.47 -7.42 -1.73
C ALA A 296 4.27 -8.69 -0.88
N VAL A 297 3.36 -8.61 0.08
CA VAL A 297 2.90 -9.74 0.88
C VAL A 297 1.64 -10.31 0.24
N GLU A 298 1.68 -11.59 -0.10
CA GLU A 298 0.48 -12.34 -0.50
C GLU A 298 -0.27 -12.81 0.75
N GLN A 299 -1.59 -12.94 0.64
CA GLN A 299 -2.46 -13.40 1.73
C GLN A 299 -3.32 -14.57 1.26
N ASP A 300 -3.45 -15.60 2.10
CA ASP A 300 -4.18 -16.82 1.77
C ASP A 300 -5.66 -16.75 2.21
N GLU A 301 -5.97 -16.03 3.29
CA GLU A 301 -7.35 -15.90 3.77
C GLU A 301 -8.14 -14.79 3.06
N PRO A 302 -9.39 -15.05 2.65
CA PRO A 302 -10.18 -14.10 1.88
C PRO A 302 -10.76 -13.01 2.77
N THR A 303 -10.04 -11.91 2.94
CA THR A 303 -10.53 -10.75 3.68
C THR A 303 -11.34 -9.80 2.81
N GLY A 304 -11.93 -10.30 1.71
CA GLY A 304 -12.43 -9.47 0.61
C GLY A 304 -11.25 -8.97 -0.22
N ALA A 305 -11.29 -9.19 -1.54
CA ALA A 305 -10.25 -8.67 -2.42
C ALA A 305 -10.20 -7.13 -2.31
N PRO A 306 -8.99 -6.53 -2.38
CA PRO A 306 -8.84 -5.09 -2.52
C PRO A 306 -9.79 -4.57 -3.59
N LEU A 307 -10.65 -3.61 -3.25
CA LEU A 307 -11.48 -2.92 -4.23
C LEU A 307 -10.57 -2.05 -5.12
N HIS A 308 -9.97 -2.64 -6.14
CA HIS A 308 -9.54 -1.88 -7.30
C HIS A 308 -10.73 -1.79 -8.26
N SER A 309 -11.04 -0.58 -8.67
CA SER A 309 -11.87 -0.31 -9.85
C SER A 309 -11.34 -1.20 -10.98
N GLN A 310 -12.13 -2.19 -11.38
CA GLN A 310 -11.78 -3.01 -12.53
C GLN A 310 -11.56 -2.09 -13.73
N SER A 311 -10.37 -2.21 -14.33
CA SER A 311 -10.06 -1.85 -15.73
C SER A 311 -10.36 -0.40 -16.16
N ASN A 312 -9.38 0.49 -16.03
CA ASN A 312 -8.81 1.26 -17.16
C ASN A 312 -7.75 2.27 -16.67
N SER A 313 -6.68 1.82 -16.03
CA SER A 313 -5.41 2.55 -16.22
C SER A 313 -4.87 2.16 -17.58
N SER A 314 -5.46 2.73 -18.62
CA SER A 314 -4.65 3.04 -19.80
C SER A 314 -3.62 4.06 -19.34
N SER A 315 -2.52 3.57 -18.73
CA SER A 315 -1.24 4.26 -18.85
C SER A 315 -1.01 4.34 -20.34
N ALA A 316 -1.43 5.46 -20.92
CA ALA A 316 -1.26 5.72 -22.33
C ALA A 316 0.21 5.45 -22.63
N ALA A 317 0.47 4.53 -23.55
CA ALA A 317 1.73 4.58 -24.28
C ALA A 317 1.90 6.05 -24.73
N PRO A 318 3.09 6.65 -24.53
CA PRO A 318 3.29 8.03 -24.93
C PRO A 318 2.87 8.17 -26.40
N PRO A 319 2.16 9.24 -26.80
CA PRO A 319 2.04 9.53 -28.20
C PRO A 319 3.45 9.65 -28.77
N SER A 320 3.77 8.79 -29.73
CA SER A 320 4.95 8.91 -30.57
C SER A 320 4.97 10.31 -31.15
N SER A 321 5.77 11.21 -30.58
CA SER A 321 6.13 12.47 -31.21
C SER A 321 7.18 12.19 -32.28
N SER A 322 6.71 11.57 -33.36
CA SER A 322 7.48 11.29 -34.58
C SER A 322 6.64 11.59 -35.81
N ASP A 323 6.09 12.81 -35.88
CA ASP A 323 5.74 13.44 -37.16
C ASP A 323 6.27 14.88 -37.13
N SER A 324 7.60 14.99 -37.16
CA SER A 324 8.25 16.16 -37.74
C SER A 324 8.59 15.80 -39.18
N GLU A 325 7.67 16.06 -40.09
CA GLU A 325 7.95 16.11 -41.52
C GLU A 325 9.14 17.08 -41.72
N PRO A 326 10.22 16.68 -42.42
CA PRO A 326 11.34 17.57 -42.66
C PRO A 326 10.86 18.77 -43.49
N PRO A 327 11.31 20.01 -43.19
CA PRO A 327 10.85 21.17 -43.94
C PRO A 327 11.25 21.03 -45.40
N LYS A 328 10.25 21.00 -46.29
CA LYS A 328 10.44 21.05 -47.73
C LYS A 328 11.22 22.31 -48.08
N SER A 329 12.34 22.11 -48.74
CA SER A 329 13.14 23.14 -49.40
C SER A 329 12.24 23.99 -50.30
N ASN A 330 12.16 25.28 -50.01
CA ASN A 330 11.42 26.26 -50.79
C ASN A 330 12.19 26.53 -52.10
N GLU A 331 11.92 25.75 -53.15
CA GLU A 331 12.32 26.13 -54.51
C GLU A 331 11.46 27.30 -54.97
N THR A 332 12.12 28.45 -55.08
CA THR A 332 11.57 29.69 -55.63
C THR A 332 11.28 29.50 -57.11
N THR A 333 10.01 29.27 -57.48
CA THR A 333 9.57 29.38 -58.87
C THR A 333 9.08 30.80 -59.13
N THR A 334 9.96 31.59 -59.73
CA THR A 334 9.70 32.92 -60.27
C THR A 334 8.72 32.79 -61.44
N THR A 335 7.52 33.37 -61.31
CA THR A 335 6.57 33.54 -62.42
C THR A 335 6.82 34.90 -63.07
N PRO A 336 7.05 35.00 -64.40
CA PRO A 336 7.18 36.29 -65.05
C PRO A 336 5.81 36.90 -65.35
N THR A 337 5.59 38.12 -64.87
CA THR A 337 4.47 38.98 -65.27
C THR A 337 4.77 39.56 -66.66
N THR A 338 3.96 39.18 -67.66
CA THR A 338 3.98 39.79 -68.99
C THR A 338 3.24 41.13 -68.95
N THR A 339 3.98 42.22 -69.14
CA THR A 339 3.43 43.57 -69.34
C THR A 339 3.07 43.78 -70.81
N THR A 340 1.81 44.11 -71.07
CA THR A 340 1.32 44.59 -72.37
C THR A 340 1.91 45.96 -72.70
N THR A 341 2.46 46.12 -73.90
CA THR A 341 2.65 47.44 -74.52
C THR A 341 2.45 47.33 -76.04
N ARG A 342 1.38 47.99 -76.49
CA ARG A 342 1.00 48.41 -77.86
C ARG A 342 0.50 47.36 -78.85
#